data_AF-A0A354QAD5-F1
#
_entry.id   AF-A0A354QAD5-F1
#
_cell.length_a   1.000
_cell.length_b   1.000
_cell.length_c   1.000
_cell.angle_alpha   90.00
_cell.angle_beta   90.00
_cell.angle_gamma   90.00
#
_symmetry.space_group_name_H-M   'P 1'
#
loop_
_entity.id
_entity.type
_entity.pdbx_description
1 polymer ?
#
loop_
_entity_poly.entity_id
_entity_poly.type
_entity_poly.pdbx_seq_one_letter_code
_entity_poly.pdbx_strand_id
1 'polypeptide(L)' 'KKPTSCPFAPRCTHTMDRCRRENPVLIKRKENHKVACWWNPES' A
#
# COMPACT_ATOMS: atom_id res chain seq x y z
N LYS A 1 -10.57 14.56 -2.64
CA LYS A 1 -10.75 13.96 -1.29
C LYS A 1 -9.61 12.95 -1.09
N LYS A 2 -8.85 13.00 0.00
CA LYS A 2 -7.77 12.02 0.24
C LYS A 2 -8.39 10.67 0.65
N PRO A 3 -7.91 9.53 0.14
CA PRO A 3 -8.43 8.23 0.55
C PRO A 3 -8.00 7.93 2.00
N THR A 4 -8.94 7.42 2.79
CA THR A 4 -8.71 7.01 4.19
C THR A 4 -8.18 5.59 4.29
N SER A 5 -8.44 4.77 3.28
CA SER A 5 -7.93 3.40 3.10
C SER A 5 -7.15 3.26 1.79
N CYS A 6 -6.45 2.14 1.58
CA CYS A 6 -5.71 1.90 0.36
C CYS A 6 -6.67 1.91 -0.86
N PRO A 7 -6.50 2.84 -1.82
CA PRO A 7 -7.40 2.95 -2.97
C PRO A 7 -7.33 1.73 -3.91
N PHE A 8 -6.26 0.94 -3.81
CA PHE A 8 -6.07 -0.28 -4.59
C PHE A 8 -6.65 -1.54 -3.93
N ALA A 9 -7.09 -1.48 -2.67
CA ALA A 9 -7.66 -2.61 -1.93
C ALA A 9 -8.79 -3.37 -2.68
N PRO A 10 -9.75 -2.75 -3.40
CA PRO A 10 -10.79 -3.50 -4.09
C PRO A 10 -10.31 -4.31 -5.29
N ARG A 11 -9.09 -4.06 -5.80
CA ARG A 11 -8.52 -4.73 -6.99
C ARG A 11 -7.17 -5.39 -6.75
N CYS A 12 -6.62 -5.30 -5.54
CA CYS A 12 -5.30 -5.85 -5.20
C CYS A 12 -5.41 -7.28 -4.68
N THR A 13 -4.68 -8.21 -5.29
CA THR A 13 -4.61 -9.64 -4.91
C THR A 13 -3.94 -9.86 -3.56
N HIS A 14 -3.10 -8.92 -3.11
CA HIS A 14 -2.38 -8.96 -1.83
C HIS A 14 -3.03 -8.06 -0.77
N THR A 15 -4.35 -7.82 -0.89
CA THR A 15 -5.09 -6.99 0.06
C THR A 15 -5.15 -7.66 1.42
N MET A 16 -4.64 -6.98 2.43
CA MET A 16 -4.71 -7.35 3.84
C MET A 16 -5.69 -6.45 4.59
N ASP A 17 -6.10 -6.85 5.80
CA ASP A 17 -7.08 -6.11 6.61
C ASP A 17 -6.66 -4.64 6.82
N ARG A 18 -5.36 -4.39 7.07
CA ARG A 18 -4.80 -3.05 7.17
C ARG A 18 -5.07 -2.17 5.96
N CYS A 19 -5.08 -2.75 4.75
CA CYS A 19 -5.39 -2.03 3.50
C CYS A 19 -6.79 -1.46 3.44
N ARG A 20 -7.75 -2.10 4.12
CA ARG A 20 -9.15 -1.65 4.14
C ARG A 20 -9.40 -0.58 5.19
N ARG A 21 -8.53 -0.47 6.20
CA ARG A 21 -8.67 0.43 7.36
C ARG A 21 -7.85 1.69 7.23
N GLU A 22 -6.66 1.60 6.64
CA GLU A 22 -5.68 2.69 6.59
C GLU A 22 -5.16 2.91 5.16
N ASN A 23 -4.72 4.13 4.87
CA ASN A 23 -4.04 4.47 3.63
C ASN A 23 -2.51 4.43 3.86
N PRO A 24 -1.76 3.57 3.15
CA PRO A 24 -0.32 3.47 3.35
C PRO A 24 0.40 4.77 3.02
N VAL A 25 1.42 5.11 3.81
CA VAL A 25 2.31 6.24 3.51
C VAL A 25 3.30 5.87 2.42
N LEU A 26 3.76 6.88 1.68
CA LEU A 26 4.76 6.70 0.63
C LEU A 26 6.14 6.46 1.27
N ILE A 27 6.68 5.25 1.09
CA ILE A 27 8.00 4.84 1.59
C ILE A 27 8.97 4.61 0.43
N LYS A 28 10.26 4.83 0.67
CA LYS A 28 11.32 4.50 -0.29
C LYS A 28 11.69 3.01 -0.13
N ARG A 29 11.52 2.21 -1.19
CA ARG A 29 11.90 0.78 -1.23
C ARG A 29 13.27 0.57 -1.88
N LYS A 30 13.57 1.30 -2.96
CA LYS A 30 14.87 1.29 -3.64
C LYS A 30 15.27 2.71 -4.04
N GLU A 31 16.51 2.90 -4.51
CA GLU A 31 17.11 4.21 -4.79
C GLU A 31 16.20 5.14 -5.61
N ASN A 32 15.46 4.59 -6.57
CA ASN A 32 14.49 5.31 -7.42
C ASN A 32 13.07 4.72 -7.37
N HIS A 33 12.73 3.95 -6.35
CA HIS A 33 11.42 3.30 -6.24
C HIS A 33 10.77 3.63 -4.90
N LYS A 34 9.69 4.40 -4.95
CA LYS A 34 8.82 4.69 -3.81
C LYS A 34 7.49 3.96 -3.98
N VAL A 35 6.97 3.41 -2.89
CA VAL A 35 5.69 2.72 -2.89
C VAL A 35 4.86 3.14 -1.69
N ALA A 36 3.55 3.15 -1.83
CA ALA A 36 2.61 3.25 -0.73
C ALA A 36 1.93 1.89 -0.58
N CYS A 37 2.67 0.88 -0.09
CA CYS A 37 2.18 -0.49 0.03
C CYS A 37 2.87 -1.21 1.20
N TRP A 38 2.08 -1.93 2.01
CA TRP A 38 2.59 -2.77 3.09
C TRP A 38 3.06 -4.14 2.62
N TRP A 39 2.53 -4.64 1.51
CA TRP A 39 2.97 -5.91 0.96
C TRP A 39 4.42 -5.79 0.50
N ASN A 40 5.25 -6.73 0.94
CA ASN A 40 6.66 -6.83 0.57
C ASN A 40 6.93 -8.24 0.03
N PRO A 41 7.07 -8.43 -1.30
CA PRO A 41 7.40 -9.73 -1.88
C PRO A 41 8.85 -10.16 -1.64
N GLU A 42 9.73 -9.24 -1.25
CA GLU A 42 11.17 -9.49 -1.05
C GLU A 42 11.53 -9.81 0.43
N SER A 43 10.52 -10.03 1.28
CA SER A 43 10.69 -10.38 2.70
C SER A 43 11.01 -11.86 2.91
#